data_AF-A0A3D4X7P8-F1
#
_entry.id   AF-A0A3D4X7P8-F1
#
_cell.length_a   1.000
_cell.length_b   1.000
_cell.length_c   1.000
_cell.angle_alpha   90.00
_cell.angle_beta   90.00
_cell.angle_gamma   90.00
#
_symmetry.space_group_name_H-M   'P 1'
#
loop_
_entity.id
_entity.type
_entity.pdbx_description
1 polymer ?
#
loop_
_entity_poly.entity_id
_entity_poly.type
_entity_poly.pdbx_seq_one_letter_code
_entity_poly.pdbx_strand_id
1 'polypeptide(L)'
;MLKTLAAQIKEFKRVSILTPVCMVLEVILEMIIPLMMASIIDEGVNNGDMHHIFVMGGWMVLTAFGCLLTGILGGKFGAEASAGFARNLRKAMF
;
A
#
# COMPACT_ATOMS: atom_id res chain seq x y z
N MET A 1 -0.22 28.09 -13.18
CA MET A 1 0.24 26.82 -13.78
C MET A 1 -0.28 25.60 -13.02
N LEU A 2 0.00 25.43 -11.73
CA LEU A 2 -0.54 24.31 -10.91
C LEU A 2 -2.08 24.26 -10.82
N LYS A 3 -2.76 25.42 -10.76
CA LYS A 3 -4.23 25.49 -10.71
C LYS A 3 -4.91 25.03 -12.01
N THR A 4 -4.26 25.22 -13.17
CA THR A 4 -4.79 24.84 -14.49
C THR A 4 -4.65 23.34 -14.74
N LEU A 5 -3.54 22.75 -14.27
CA LEU A 5 -3.33 21.29 -14.24
C LEU A 5 -4.26 20.62 -13.23
N ALA A 6 -4.45 21.20 -12.03
CA ALA A 6 -5.38 20.70 -11.02
C ALA A 6 -6.86 20.76 -11.47
N ALA A 7 -7.21 21.64 -12.41
CA ALA A 7 -8.54 21.70 -13.00
C ALA A 7 -8.84 20.52 -13.95
N GLN A 8 -7.81 19.91 -14.56
CA GLN A 8 -7.94 18.72 -15.44
C GLN A 8 -8.01 17.40 -14.68
N ILE A 9 -7.71 17.40 -13.37
CA ILE A 9 -7.88 16.25 -12.46
C ILE A 9 -9.37 16.01 -12.13
N LYS A 10 -10.29 16.89 -12.54
CA LYS A 10 -11.69 16.96 -12.06
C LYS A 10 -12.46 15.63 -12.03
N GLU A 11 -12.33 14.76 -13.03
CA GLU A 11 -13.01 13.44 -13.05
C GLU A 11 -12.28 12.34 -12.25
N PHE A 12 -10.96 12.43 -12.07
CA PHE A 12 -10.15 11.36 -11.44
C PHE A 12 -9.74 11.65 -9.99
N LYS A 13 -10.26 12.72 -9.36
CA LYS A 13 -9.97 13.08 -7.96
C LYS A 13 -10.17 11.94 -6.97
N ARG A 14 -11.19 11.09 -7.17
CA ARG A 14 -11.46 9.95 -6.28
C ARG A 14 -10.33 8.93 -6.34
N VAL A 15 -9.85 8.60 -7.53
CA VAL A 15 -8.78 7.60 -7.73
C VAL A 15 -7.43 8.16 -7.28
N SER A 16 -7.13 9.43 -7.59
CA SER A 16 -5.88 10.09 -7.15
C SER A 16 -5.77 10.27 -5.63
N ILE A 17 -6.88 10.33 -4.89
CA ILE A 17 -6.87 10.34 -3.41
C ILE A 17 -6.81 8.90 -2.87
N LEU A 18 -7.43 7.95 -3.55
CA LEU A 18 -7.38 6.54 -3.15
C LEU A 18 -5.97 5.95 -3.27
N THR A 19 -5.19 6.37 -4.28
CA THR A 19 -3.80 5.91 -4.47
C THR A 19 -2.89 6.16 -3.27
N PRO A 20 -2.74 7.39 -2.74
CA PRO A 20 -1.90 7.64 -1.57
C PRO A 20 -2.44 6.98 -0.31
N VAL A 21 -3.77 6.83 -0.17
CA VAL A 21 -4.35 6.11 0.98
C VAL A 21 -3.99 4.62 0.93
N CYS A 22 -4.09 3.98 -0.24
CA CYS A 22 -3.65 2.59 -0.43
C CYS A 22 -2.14 2.43 -0.19
N MET A 23 -1.31 3.35 -0.68
CA MET A 23 0.15 3.30 -0.43
C MET A 23 0.49 3.49 1.06
N VAL A 24 -0.18 4.42 1.76
CA VAL A 24 0.06 4.60 3.20
C VAL A 24 -0.33 3.34 3.97
N LEU A 25 -1.45 2.70 3.60
CA LEU A 25 -1.87 1.44 4.20
C LEU A 25 -0.87 0.31 3.94
N GLU A 26 -0.33 0.23 2.72
CA GLU A 26 0.73 -0.73 2.36
C GLU A 26 1.99 -0.53 3.22
N VAL A 27 2.50 0.70 3.32
CA VAL A 27 3.70 0.99 4.12
C VAL A 27 3.47 0.69 5.61
N ILE A 28 2.26 0.93 6.15
CA ILE A 28 1.93 0.56 7.53
C ILE A 28 2.02 -0.97 7.71
N LEU A 29 1.46 -1.75 6.78
CA LEU A 29 1.54 -3.21 6.83
C LEU A 29 2.99 -3.69 6.70
N GLU A 30 3.78 -3.07 5.83
CA GLU A 30 5.20 -3.39 5.65
C GLU A 30 6.01 -3.10 6.92
N MET A 31 5.70 -2.01 7.63
CA MET A 31 6.32 -1.66 8.92
C MET A 31 5.91 -2.59 10.08
N ILE A 32 4.74 -3.25 9.99
CA ILE A 32 4.29 -4.21 11.02
C ILE A 32 5.05 -5.54 10.90
N ILE A 33 5.54 -5.93 9.72
CA ILE A 33 6.32 -7.16 9.52
C ILE A 33 7.57 -7.22 10.42
N PRO A 34 8.47 -6.21 10.46
CA PRO A 34 9.63 -6.22 11.34
C PRO A 34 9.25 -6.15 12.83
N LEU A 35 8.13 -5.52 13.20
CA LEU A 35 7.61 -5.54 14.57
C LEU A 35 7.20 -6.97 15.00
N MET A 36 6.52 -7.70 14.12
CA MET A 36 6.19 -9.12 14.37
C MET A 36 7.46 -9.99 14.42
N MET A 37 8.45 -9.70 13.57
CA MET A 37 9.74 -10.38 13.59
C MET A 37 10.48 -10.17 14.91
N ALA A 38 10.44 -8.96 15.47
CA ALA A 38 11.02 -8.67 16.78
C ALA A 38 10.35 -9.49 17.90
N SER A 39 9.01 -9.55 17.93
CA SER A 39 8.27 -10.39 18.89
C SER A 39 8.58 -11.90 18.73
N ILE A 40 8.77 -12.41 17.50
CA ILE A 40 9.21 -13.79 17.29
C ILE A 40 10.57 -14.06 17.94
N ILE A 41 11.50 -13.12 17.86
CA ILE A 41 12.84 -13.25 18.45
C ILE A 41 12.78 -13.13 19.98
N ASP A 42 12.10 -12.10 20.49
CA ASP A 42 12.06 -11.80 21.92
C ASP A 42 11.20 -12.78 22.72
N GLU A 43 10.00 -13.13 22.23
CA GLU A 43 9.03 -13.95 22.95
C GLU A 43 9.04 -15.41 22.49
N GLY A 44 9.48 -15.69 21.27
CA GLY A 44 9.62 -17.04 20.74
C GLY A 44 10.99 -17.65 21.02
N VAL A 45 12.03 -17.08 20.41
CA VAL A 45 13.40 -17.65 20.48
C VAL A 45 14.00 -17.52 21.87
N ASN A 46 13.84 -16.38 22.53
CA ASN A 46 14.44 -16.13 23.85
C ASN A 46 13.77 -16.93 24.97
N ASN A 47 12.46 -17.16 24.90
CA ASN A 47 11.71 -18.01 25.86
C ASN A 47 11.69 -19.50 25.47
N GLY A 48 12.18 -19.87 24.29
CA GLY A 48 12.16 -21.25 23.79
C GLY A 48 10.76 -21.78 23.43
N ASP A 49 9.78 -20.90 23.20
CA ASP A 49 8.40 -21.28 22.92
C ASP A 49 8.17 -21.45 21.40
N MET A 50 8.38 -22.67 20.90
CA MET A 50 8.20 -23.01 19.49
C MET A 50 6.76 -22.84 19.01
N HIS A 51 5.77 -22.91 19.91
CA HIS A 51 4.37 -22.71 19.54
C HIS A 51 4.10 -21.25 19.15
N HIS A 52 4.65 -20.33 19.93
CA HIS A 52 4.54 -18.89 19.65
C HIS A 52 5.19 -18.53 18.30
N ILE A 53 6.37 -19.10 17.99
CA ILE A 53 7.06 -18.90 16.70
C ILE A 53 6.20 -19.36 15.52
N PHE A 54 5.58 -20.55 15.61
CA PHE A 54 4.75 -21.09 14.54
C PHE A 54 3.46 -20.28 14.32
N VAL A 55 2.81 -19.85 15.41
CA VAL A 55 1.60 -19.03 15.34
C VAL A 55 1.91 -17.65 14.77
N MET A 56 2.94 -16.98 15.29
CA MET A 56 3.34 -15.66 14.80
C MET A 56 3.89 -15.71 13.37
N GLY A 57 4.63 -16.76 13.00
CA GLY A 57 5.07 -16.98 11.62
C GLY A 57 3.88 -17.14 10.66
N GLY A 58 2.83 -17.86 11.06
CA GLY A 58 1.58 -17.97 10.31
C GLY A 58 0.88 -16.62 10.12
N TRP A 59 0.78 -15.82 11.18
CA TRP A 59 0.27 -14.44 11.11
C TRP A 59 1.13 -13.54 10.22
N MET A 60 2.45 -13.71 10.24
CA MET A 60 3.38 -12.97 9.38
C MET A 60 3.10 -13.22 7.90
N VAL A 61 2.84 -14.48 7.53
CA VAL A 61 2.50 -14.85 6.14
C VAL A 61 1.17 -14.24 5.72
N LEU A 62 0.15 -14.26 6.60
CA LEU A 62 -1.14 -13.62 6.32
C LEU A 62 -0.99 -12.11 6.10
N THR A 63 -0.22 -11.44 6.95
CA THR A 63 0.07 -10.00 6.82
C THR A 63 0.86 -9.70 5.55
N ALA A 64 1.83 -10.55 5.18
CA ALA A 64 2.60 -10.39 3.94
C ALA A 64 1.70 -10.53 2.70
N PHE A 65 0.76 -11.48 2.69
CA PHE A 65 -0.25 -11.57 1.64
C PHE A 65 -1.16 -10.33 1.60
N GLY A 66 -1.56 -9.80 2.76
CA GLY A 66 -2.31 -8.55 2.85
C GLY A 66 -1.54 -7.35 2.31
N CYS A 67 -0.24 -7.25 2.62
CA CYS A 67 0.67 -6.22 2.11
C CYS A 67 0.77 -6.30 0.59
N LEU A 68 0.99 -7.51 0.04
CA LEU A 68 1.08 -7.74 -1.40
C LEU A 68 -0.21 -7.35 -2.15
N LEU A 69 -1.37 -7.72 -1.60
CA LEU A 69 -2.66 -7.33 -2.18
C LEU A 69 -2.86 -5.80 -2.16
N THR A 70 -2.49 -5.16 -1.06
CA THR A 70 -2.61 -3.71 -0.90
C THR A 70 -1.67 -2.97 -1.85
N GLY A 71 -0.45 -3.48 -2.06
CA GLY A 71 0.50 -2.93 -3.03
C GLY A 71 0.09 -3.09 -4.48
N ILE A 72 -0.47 -4.24 -4.86
CA ILE A 72 -1.02 -4.44 -6.21
C ILE A 72 -2.18 -3.48 -6.47
N LEU A 73 -3.08 -3.30 -5.49
CA LEU A 73 -4.19 -2.37 -5.58
C LEU A 73 -3.70 -0.92 -5.64
N GLY A 74 -2.75 -0.53 -4.78
CA GLY A 74 -2.13 0.80 -4.79
C GLY A 74 -1.45 1.11 -6.13
N GLY A 75 -0.69 0.16 -6.67
CA GLY A 75 -0.05 0.26 -7.98
C GLY A 75 -1.06 0.37 -9.13
N LYS A 76 -2.14 -0.43 -9.12
CA LYS A 76 -3.22 -0.32 -10.12
C LYS A 76 -3.93 1.03 -10.06
N PHE A 77 -4.33 1.48 -8.88
CA PHE A 77 -4.99 2.78 -8.73
C PHE A 77 -4.07 3.93 -9.12
N GLY A 78 -2.77 3.83 -8.84
CA GLY A 78 -1.77 4.82 -9.27
C GLY A 78 -1.56 4.87 -10.78
N ALA A 79 -1.51 3.71 -11.43
CA ALA A 79 -1.42 3.62 -12.89
C ALA A 79 -2.68 4.17 -13.57
N GLU A 80 -3.86 3.84 -13.05
CA GLU A 80 -5.15 4.31 -13.57
C GLU A 80 -5.35 5.82 -13.36
N ALA A 81 -4.95 6.35 -12.21
CA ALA A 81 -4.93 7.80 -11.94
C ALA A 81 -3.99 8.55 -12.89
N SER A 82 -2.79 8.01 -13.14
CA SER A 82 -1.79 8.63 -14.02
C SER A 82 -2.23 8.60 -15.50
N ALA A 83 -2.78 7.47 -15.96
CA ALA A 83 -3.29 7.33 -17.32
C ALA A 83 -4.54 8.20 -17.58
N GLY A 84 -5.47 8.25 -16.61
CA GLY A 84 -6.66 9.10 -16.66
C GLY A 84 -6.32 10.60 -16.70
N PHE A 85 -5.33 11.02 -15.90
CA PHE A 85 -4.81 12.39 -15.94
C PHE A 85 -4.17 12.72 -17.30
N ALA A 86 -3.33 11.83 -17.84
CA ALA A 86 -2.70 12.02 -19.14
C ALA A 86 -3.72 12.15 -20.30
N ARG A 87 -4.82 11.38 -20.24
CA ARG A 87 -5.90 11.45 -21.23
C ARG A 87 -6.63 12.79 -21.21
N ASN A 88 -6.99 13.31 -20.03
CA ASN A 88 -7.64 14.62 -19.91
C ASN A 88 -6.70 15.76 -20.31
N LEU A 89 -5.42 15.65 -19.97
CA LEU A 89 -4.42 16.63 -20.38
C LEU A 89 -4.26 16.68 -21.91
N ARG A 90 -4.24 15.52 -22.59
CA ARG A 90 -4.20 15.48 -24.06
C ARG A 90 -5.45 16.09 -24.71
N LYS A 91 -6.64 15.81 -24.18
CA LYS A 91 -7.91 16.43 -24.65
C LYS A 91 -7.99 17.94 -24.44
N ALA A 92 -7.23 18.48 -23.48
CA ALA A 92 -7.19 19.91 -23.22
C ALA A 92 -6.13 20.64 -24.05
N MET A 93 -5.15 19.90 -24.57
CA MET A 93 -4.06 20.43 -25.40
C MET A 93 -4.35 20.34 -26.90
N PHE A 94 -5.11 19.35 -27.35
CA PHE A 94 -5.52 19.12 -28.73
C PHE A 94 -7.03 19.27 -28.86
#